data_AF-A0ABD2J9G9-F1
#
_entry.id   AF-A0ABD2J9G9-F1
#
_cell.length_a   1.000
_cell.length_b   1.000
_cell.length_c   1.000
_cell.angle_alpha   90.00
_cell.angle_beta   90.00
_cell.angle_gamma   90.00
#
_symmetry.space_group_name_H-M   'P 1'
#
loop_
_entity.id
_entity.type
_entity.pdbx_description
1 polymer ?
#
loop_
_entity_poly.entity_id
_entity_poly.type
_entity_poly.pdbx_seq_one_letter_code
_entity_poly.pdbx_strand_id
1 'polypeptide(L)'
;MAPNNKKPPTPTKKTSRASSSQFASCGTDGFDDCPPSLASSSLRAIGLSFVRAKLRWRRLDEFRLECRRAVIGWAFINESLKVHVLDTVEDLCAELSRWTEKHAQIFPEEENQAIRQAAFKAKAQSLDSAHSLNSQRTFKQQKQTKALRLCQPAEYLRIFYDCLLWRPTKAKLDAHPVYHFWLRVLEDRREWERLYRPDRLIVDQQLMLVFRFAITHGFLELVHRLWGDLTEGQIETIGFLSWKTICFNVQHTEMVRFLCRVLCRININGMVRLSWDNFYHKVQQTLESDEMPREEQMKRFHKLESLLVNWCPELRKAVLSRENFRVFTDSVYRNKAEPFLLFLDYIEGSNRLLGGARKEVERIWERKMGSEKVRFFRQQLIRRQTANE
;
A
#
# COMPACT_ATOMS: atom_id res chain seq x y z
N MET A 1 -65.03 34.29 -47.82
CA MET A 1 -65.99 34.04 -46.73
C MET A 1 -65.26 33.33 -45.60
N ALA A 2 -65.09 33.98 -44.45
CA ALA A 2 -64.95 33.26 -43.17
C ALA A 2 -66.32 32.58 -42.88
N PRO A 3 -66.44 31.50 -42.05
CA PRO A 3 -66.21 31.65 -40.61
C PRO A 3 -65.84 30.39 -39.77
N ASN A 4 -65.36 30.70 -38.55
CA ASN A 4 -65.63 30.12 -37.22
C ASN A 4 -65.27 28.67 -36.78
N ASN A 5 -64.39 28.65 -35.77
CA ASN A 5 -64.53 28.11 -34.40
C ASN A 5 -64.92 26.64 -34.15
N LYS A 6 -64.04 25.93 -33.40
CA LYS A 6 -64.34 25.17 -32.15
C LYS A 6 -63.06 24.53 -31.55
N LYS A 7 -62.77 24.81 -30.27
CA LYS A 7 -61.97 23.95 -29.34
C LYS A 7 -62.74 22.64 -29.06
N PRO A 8 -62.21 21.53 -28.47
CA PRO A 8 -61.06 21.34 -27.52
C PRO A 8 -60.27 20.02 -27.82
N PRO A 9 -59.70 19.20 -26.91
CA PRO A 9 -58.99 19.36 -25.61
C PRO A 9 -57.54 18.77 -25.62
N THR A 10 -56.84 18.91 -24.48
CA THR A 10 -55.54 18.30 -24.11
C THR A 10 -55.40 16.79 -24.32
N PRO A 11 -54.17 16.29 -24.58
CA PRO A 11 -53.75 14.98 -24.07
C PRO A 11 -52.48 15.07 -23.20
N THR A 12 -52.60 14.41 -22.06
CA THR A 12 -51.57 13.92 -21.14
C THR A 12 -50.38 13.27 -21.87
N LYS A 13 -49.18 13.83 -21.72
CA LYS A 13 -47.93 13.12 -22.07
C LYS A 13 -47.51 12.24 -20.91
N LYS A 14 -47.85 10.95 -21.05
CA LYS A 14 -47.14 9.83 -20.43
C LYS A 14 -45.66 9.91 -20.82
N THR A 15 -44.77 10.03 -19.85
CA THR A 15 -43.34 9.79 -20.02
C THR A 15 -43.11 8.28 -20.10
N SER A 16 -43.00 7.76 -21.32
CA SER A 16 -42.44 6.44 -21.59
C SER A 16 -40.93 6.49 -21.36
N ARG A 17 -40.50 5.72 -20.37
CA ARG A 17 -39.11 5.46 -20.01
C ARG A 17 -38.60 4.32 -20.90
N ALA A 18 -37.66 4.61 -21.79
CA ALA A 18 -36.81 3.65 -22.49
C ALA A 18 -35.47 4.39 -22.74
N SER A 19 -34.49 4.16 -21.87
CA SER A 19 -33.44 3.14 -22.03
C SER A 19 -32.44 3.50 -23.14
N SER A 20 -31.35 4.12 -22.74
CA SER A 20 -30.04 3.96 -23.37
C SER A 20 -29.05 3.81 -22.23
N SER A 21 -28.82 2.54 -21.88
CA SER A 21 -27.65 2.08 -21.16
C SER A 21 -26.42 2.26 -22.05
N GLN A 22 -25.29 2.59 -21.42
CA GLN A 22 -23.95 2.03 -21.67
C GLN A 22 -22.91 3.00 -21.12
N PHE A 23 -22.56 2.84 -19.85
CA PHE A 23 -21.16 2.85 -19.43
C PHE A 23 -21.00 1.76 -18.40
N ALA A 24 -20.11 0.84 -18.74
CA ALA A 24 -19.96 -0.47 -18.15
C ALA A 24 -19.52 -0.41 -16.69
N SER A 25 -20.07 -1.34 -15.91
CA SER A 25 -19.51 -1.85 -14.68
C SER A 25 -18.13 -2.46 -14.93
N CYS A 26 -17.09 -1.86 -14.37
CA CYS A 26 -15.80 -2.49 -14.10
C CYS A 26 -15.71 -2.49 -12.57
N GLY A 27 -15.83 -3.63 -11.88
CA GLY A 27 -14.85 -4.71 -11.97
C GLY A 27 -13.68 -4.34 -11.06
N THR A 28 -13.83 -4.58 -9.76
CA THR A 28 -12.79 -4.47 -8.76
C THR A 28 -11.73 -5.54 -9.02
N ASP A 29 -10.76 -5.25 -9.89
CA ASP A 29 -9.50 -5.98 -10.01
C ASP A 29 -8.63 -5.20 -11.02
N GLY A 30 -7.49 -4.69 -10.57
CA GLY A 30 -6.54 -3.96 -11.42
C GLY A 30 -6.12 -2.62 -10.84
N PHE A 31 -4.98 -2.58 -10.16
CA PHE A 31 -4.16 -1.37 -10.19
C PHE A 31 -3.54 -1.32 -11.59
N ASP A 32 -4.32 -0.81 -12.53
CA ASP A 32 -3.80 -0.40 -13.83
C ASP A 32 -2.73 0.67 -13.59
N ASP A 33 -1.55 0.45 -14.16
CA ASP A 33 -0.52 1.47 -14.45
C ASP A 33 -1.04 2.54 -15.44
N CYS A 34 -2.35 2.79 -15.49
CA CYS A 34 -2.92 3.91 -16.22
C CYS A 34 -2.63 5.18 -15.40
N PRO A 35 -1.94 6.18 -15.97
CA PRO A 35 -1.79 7.45 -15.31
C PRO A 35 -3.18 7.98 -14.93
N PRO A 36 -3.36 8.50 -13.70
CA PRO A 36 -4.65 8.99 -13.24
C PRO A 36 -5.19 9.99 -14.25
N SER A 37 -6.46 9.84 -14.61
CA SER A 37 -7.10 10.71 -15.60
C SER A 37 -6.84 12.18 -15.27
N LEU A 38 -6.73 13.02 -16.31
CA LEU A 38 -6.49 14.46 -16.11
C LEU A 38 -7.51 15.07 -15.14
N ALA A 39 -8.76 14.60 -15.18
CA ALA A 39 -9.81 15.00 -14.26
C ALA A 39 -9.49 14.63 -12.81
N SER A 40 -9.11 13.37 -12.55
CA SER A 40 -8.73 12.90 -11.20
C SER A 40 -7.52 13.66 -10.66
N SER A 41 -6.48 13.84 -11.49
CA SER A 41 -5.28 14.58 -11.12
C SER A 41 -5.56 16.06 -10.82
N SER A 42 -6.44 16.68 -11.61
CA SER A 42 -6.84 18.08 -11.43
C SER A 42 -7.68 18.28 -10.17
N LEU A 43 -8.65 17.40 -9.92
CA LEU A 43 -9.47 17.42 -8.72
C LEU A 43 -8.60 17.23 -7.47
N ARG A 44 -7.68 16.25 -7.49
CA ARG A 44 -6.73 16.04 -6.39
C ARG A 44 -5.88 17.29 -6.18
N ALA A 45 -5.34 17.91 -7.24
CA ALA A 45 -4.56 19.15 -7.11
C ALA A 45 -5.36 20.31 -6.47
N ILE A 46 -6.64 20.45 -6.82
CA ILE A 46 -7.56 21.42 -6.21
C ILE A 46 -7.75 21.10 -4.71
N GLY A 47 -8.08 19.86 -4.38
CA GLY A 47 -8.22 19.41 -2.98
C GLY A 47 -6.96 19.65 -2.15
N LEU A 48 -5.78 19.40 -2.72
CA LEU A 48 -4.50 19.67 -2.06
C LEU A 48 -4.23 21.16 -1.86
N SER A 49 -4.70 22.01 -2.75
CA SER A 49 -4.66 23.46 -2.57
C SER A 49 -5.48 23.89 -1.36
N PHE A 50 -6.69 23.33 -1.19
CA PHE A 50 -7.52 23.54 0.01
C PHE A 50 -6.80 23.13 1.28
N VAL A 51 -6.23 21.92 1.31
CA VAL A 51 -5.46 21.42 2.46
C VAL A 51 -4.32 22.39 2.80
N ARG A 52 -3.52 22.83 1.83
CA ARG A 52 -2.40 23.75 2.04
C ARG A 52 -2.83 25.13 2.54
N ALA A 53 -3.96 25.63 2.04
CA ALA A 53 -4.45 26.97 2.38
C ALA A 53 -5.18 26.99 3.74
N LYS A 54 -5.96 25.95 4.05
CA LYS A 54 -6.98 25.96 5.11
C LYS A 54 -6.74 24.98 6.24
N LEU A 55 -6.02 23.87 6.03
CA LEU A 55 -5.66 22.89 7.08
C LEU A 55 -4.51 23.39 7.98
N ARG A 56 -4.43 24.70 8.19
CA ARG A 56 -3.50 25.32 9.11
C ARG A 56 -4.15 25.28 10.49
N TRP A 57 -4.09 24.13 11.18
CA TRP A 57 -4.38 24.01 12.63
C TRP A 57 -5.84 23.81 13.07
N ARG A 58 -6.72 23.34 12.19
CA ARG A 58 -8.15 23.15 12.49
C ARG A 58 -8.47 21.69 12.76
N ARG A 59 -9.52 21.43 13.55
CA ARG A 59 -10.09 20.07 13.64
C ARG A 59 -10.53 19.66 12.24
N LEU A 60 -10.38 18.39 11.91
CA LEU A 60 -10.72 17.89 10.57
C LEU A 60 -12.17 18.24 10.20
N ASP A 61 -13.07 18.21 11.18
CA ASP A 61 -14.49 18.57 11.04
C ASP A 61 -14.72 20.06 10.73
N GLU A 62 -13.90 20.95 11.32
CA GLU A 62 -13.95 22.39 11.02
C GLU A 62 -13.39 22.69 9.64
N PHE A 63 -12.33 21.98 9.23
CA PHE A 63 -11.77 22.06 7.88
C PHE A 63 -12.79 21.60 6.83
N ARG A 64 -13.47 20.47 7.06
CA ARG A 64 -14.56 19.97 6.20
C ARG A 64 -15.65 21.01 6.02
N LEU A 65 -16.13 21.58 7.12
CA LEU A 65 -17.21 22.56 7.10
C LEU A 65 -16.83 23.83 6.33
N GLU A 66 -15.59 24.30 6.49
CA GLU A 66 -15.10 25.49 5.78
C GLU A 66 -14.89 25.21 4.28
N CYS A 67 -14.33 24.06 3.91
CA CYS A 67 -14.20 23.67 2.51
C CYS A 67 -15.58 23.56 1.85
N ARG A 68 -16.55 22.96 2.55
CA ARG A 68 -17.93 22.88 2.10
C ARG A 68 -18.53 24.26 1.85
N ARG A 69 -18.39 25.19 2.81
CA ARG A 69 -18.87 26.57 2.64
C ARG A 69 -18.19 27.30 1.48
N ALA A 70 -16.87 27.12 1.33
CA ALA A 70 -16.10 27.75 0.28
C ALA A 70 -16.50 27.26 -1.12
N VAL A 71 -16.66 25.95 -1.29
CA VAL A 71 -17.04 25.34 -2.58
C VAL A 71 -18.50 25.66 -2.94
N ILE A 72 -19.41 25.65 -1.97
CA ILE A 72 -20.81 26.08 -2.18
C ILE A 72 -20.87 27.54 -2.65
N GLY A 73 -20.02 28.40 -2.07
CA GLY A 73 -19.91 29.82 -2.42
C GLY A 73 -19.24 30.13 -3.76
N TRP A 74 -18.75 29.13 -4.50
CA TRP A 74 -18.18 29.34 -5.84
C TRP A 74 -19.28 29.69 -6.84
N ALA A 75 -19.29 30.95 -7.27
CA ALA A 75 -20.14 31.43 -8.34
C ALA A 75 -19.67 30.85 -9.70
N PHE A 76 -20.62 30.55 -10.59
CA PHE A 76 -20.38 30.10 -11.97
C PHE A 76 -19.72 28.73 -12.17
N ILE A 77 -19.62 27.91 -11.11
CA ILE A 77 -19.16 26.52 -11.21
C ILE A 77 -20.36 25.57 -11.22
N ASN A 78 -20.31 24.57 -12.10
CA ASN A 78 -21.33 23.51 -12.21
C ASN A 78 -21.44 22.72 -10.90
N GLU A 79 -22.67 22.45 -10.46
CA GLU A 79 -22.96 21.74 -9.21
C GLU A 79 -22.35 20.33 -9.18
N SER A 80 -22.30 19.62 -10.30
CA SER A 80 -21.61 18.32 -10.40
C SER A 80 -20.11 18.44 -10.14
N LEU A 81 -19.46 19.52 -10.59
CA LEU A 81 -18.04 19.73 -10.32
C LEU A 81 -17.78 20.10 -8.85
N LYS A 82 -18.71 20.85 -8.24
CA LYS A 82 -18.65 21.14 -6.80
C LYS A 82 -18.74 19.87 -5.97
N VAL A 83 -19.65 18.95 -6.33
CA VAL A 83 -19.77 17.63 -5.69
C VAL A 83 -18.46 16.86 -5.81
N HIS A 84 -17.89 16.75 -7.02
CA HIS A 84 -16.61 16.03 -7.20
C HIS A 84 -15.45 16.65 -6.41
N VAL A 85 -15.39 17.98 -6.29
CA VAL A 85 -14.38 18.65 -5.45
C VAL A 85 -14.59 18.33 -3.98
N LEU A 86 -15.84 18.30 -3.51
CA LEU A 86 -16.15 17.94 -2.12
C LEU A 86 -15.86 16.47 -1.81
N ASP A 87 -16.20 15.56 -2.72
CA ASP A 87 -15.86 14.14 -2.59
C ASP A 87 -14.35 13.96 -2.52
N THR A 88 -13.60 14.66 -3.38
CA THR A 88 -12.12 14.67 -3.32
C THR A 88 -11.59 15.22 -2.00
N VAL A 89 -12.23 16.25 -1.43
CA VAL A 89 -11.85 16.78 -0.12
C VAL A 89 -12.15 15.78 0.99
N GLU A 90 -13.25 15.03 0.92
CA GLU A 90 -13.57 13.97 1.88
C GLU A 90 -12.59 12.80 1.78
N ASP A 91 -12.21 12.38 0.56
CA ASP A 91 -11.18 11.36 0.35
C ASP A 91 -9.85 11.78 0.99
N LEU A 92 -9.42 13.03 0.76
CA LEU A 92 -8.22 13.59 1.39
C LEU A 92 -8.36 13.67 2.92
N CYS A 93 -9.55 13.97 3.44
CA CYS A 93 -9.83 13.96 4.87
C CYS A 93 -9.74 12.54 5.45
N ALA A 94 -10.30 11.53 4.79
CA ALA A 94 -10.18 10.14 5.19
C ALA A 94 -8.72 9.67 5.17
N GLU A 95 -7.96 10.07 4.15
CA GLU A 95 -6.53 9.83 4.03
C GLU A 95 -5.77 10.45 5.22
N LEU A 96 -6.06 11.72 5.54
CA LEU A 96 -5.47 12.44 6.68
C LEU A 96 -5.86 11.82 8.04
N SER A 97 -7.09 11.34 8.20
CA SER A 97 -7.54 10.65 9.41
C SER A 97 -6.82 9.32 9.59
N ARG A 98 -6.73 8.51 8.53
CA ARG A 98 -5.95 7.26 8.53
C ARG A 98 -4.49 7.52 8.90
N TRP A 99 -3.89 8.58 8.37
CA TRP A 99 -2.54 9.00 8.77
C TRP A 99 -2.45 9.43 10.22
N THR A 100 -3.45 10.15 10.72
CA THR A 100 -3.52 10.58 12.13
C THR A 100 -3.63 9.39 13.07
N GLU A 101 -4.40 8.36 12.71
CA GLU A 101 -4.51 7.09 13.45
C GLU A 101 -3.19 6.32 13.43
N LYS A 102 -2.57 6.16 12.25
CA LYS A 102 -1.24 5.54 12.14
C LYS A 102 -0.20 6.28 12.98
N HIS A 103 -0.27 7.61 13.04
CA HIS A 103 0.62 8.44 13.85
C HIS A 103 0.30 8.37 15.35
N ALA A 104 -0.97 8.17 15.71
CA ALA A 104 -1.38 7.92 17.09
C ALA A 104 -0.81 6.58 17.61
N GLN A 105 -0.63 5.59 16.74
CA GLN A 105 0.00 4.32 17.08
C GLN A 105 1.51 4.43 17.34
N ILE A 106 2.16 5.53 16.96
CA ILE A 106 3.62 5.73 17.10
C ILE A 106 4.01 6.14 18.53
N PHE A 107 3.14 6.89 19.23
CA PHE A 107 3.40 7.36 20.59
C PHE A 107 2.25 6.93 21.52
N PRO A 108 2.51 6.61 22.79
CA PRO A 108 1.45 6.38 23.78
C PRO A 108 0.43 7.53 23.78
N GLU A 109 -0.86 7.23 23.96
CA GLU A 109 -1.98 8.20 23.93
C GLU A 109 -1.71 9.42 24.84
N GLU A 110 -1.14 9.19 26.01
CA GLU A 110 -0.76 10.22 27.00
C GLU A 110 0.34 11.16 26.48
N GLU A 111 1.34 10.63 25.78
CA GLU A 111 2.39 11.44 25.16
C GLU A 111 1.83 12.22 23.97
N ASN A 112 1.03 11.59 23.12
CA ASN A 112 0.34 12.26 22.01
C ASN A 112 -0.55 13.41 22.50
N GLN A 113 -1.28 13.23 23.60
CA GLN A 113 -2.12 14.28 24.19
C GLN A 113 -1.28 15.39 24.83
N ALA A 114 -0.26 15.05 25.62
CA ALA A 114 0.64 16.04 26.24
C ALA A 114 1.39 16.86 25.17
N ILE A 115 1.82 16.22 24.10
CA ILE A 115 2.51 16.87 22.97
C ILE A 115 1.55 17.79 22.20
N ARG A 116 0.31 17.34 21.92
CA ARG A 116 -0.73 18.21 21.31
C ARG A 116 -1.02 19.43 22.18
N GLN A 117 -1.19 19.24 23.49
CA GLN A 117 -1.44 20.33 24.44
C GLN A 117 -0.26 21.31 24.52
N ALA A 118 0.99 20.82 24.50
CA ALA A 118 2.18 21.67 24.49
C ALA A 118 2.27 22.51 23.20
N ALA A 119 1.95 21.94 22.04
CA ALA A 119 1.92 22.66 20.77
C ALA A 119 0.83 23.74 20.73
N PHE A 120 -0.36 23.45 21.27
CA PHE A 120 -1.43 24.46 21.41
C PHE A 120 -1.01 25.60 22.35
N LYS A 121 -0.36 25.29 23.49
CA LYS A 121 0.14 26.30 24.44
C LYS A 121 1.24 27.18 23.85
N ALA A 122 2.25 26.60 23.19
CA ALA A 122 3.33 27.36 22.56
C ALA A 122 2.81 28.32 21.47
N LYS A 123 1.70 27.96 20.80
CA LYS A 123 1.08 28.81 19.80
C LYS A 123 0.20 29.93 20.36
N ALA A 124 -0.53 29.67 21.45
CA ALA A 124 -1.22 30.75 22.18
C ALA A 124 -0.20 31.83 22.57
N GLN A 125 0.94 31.41 23.11
CA GLN A 125 2.06 32.30 23.46
C GLN A 125 2.66 33.02 22.24
N SER A 126 2.76 32.36 21.07
CA SER A 126 3.26 32.98 19.83
C SER A 126 2.27 33.97 19.20
N LEU A 127 0.96 33.73 19.33
CA LEU A 127 -0.09 34.64 18.86
C LEU A 127 -0.19 35.88 19.76
N ASP A 128 -0.04 35.69 21.07
CA ASP A 128 0.04 36.79 22.04
C ASP A 128 1.29 37.65 21.80
N SER A 129 2.41 37.02 21.44
CA SER A 129 3.66 37.72 21.07
C SER A 129 3.56 38.45 19.72
N ALA A 130 2.74 37.95 18.78
CA ALA A 130 2.52 38.57 17.47
C ALA A 130 1.63 39.82 17.55
N HIS A 131 0.78 39.92 18.58
CA HIS A 131 0.02 41.15 18.86
C HIS A 131 0.87 42.28 19.47
N SER A 132 2.08 41.98 19.97
CA SER A 132 2.99 42.96 20.60
C SER A 132 4.03 43.56 19.64
N LEU A 133 4.32 42.94 18.51
CA LEU A 133 5.34 43.43 17.55
C LEU A 133 4.80 43.46 16.12
N ASN A 134 3.86 44.39 15.90
CA ASN A 134 3.41 44.74 14.57
C ASN A 134 4.32 45.84 14.00
N SER A 135 5.54 45.47 13.60
CA SER A 135 6.47 46.27 12.79
C SER A 135 7.67 45.40 12.41
N GLN A 136 7.96 45.28 11.12
CA GLN A 136 9.14 44.59 10.55
C GLN A 136 9.13 43.05 10.54
N ARG A 137 8.42 42.44 9.57
CA ARG A 137 8.80 41.10 9.06
C ARG A 137 8.30 40.78 7.64
N THR A 138 8.26 41.77 6.77
CA THR A 138 8.03 41.59 5.33
C THR A 138 9.35 41.48 4.58
N PHE A 139 10.17 40.43 4.78
CA PHE A 139 11.23 40.09 3.78
C PHE A 139 11.89 38.68 3.89
N LYS A 140 11.31 37.72 4.63
CA LYS A 140 11.84 36.34 4.69
C LYS A 140 10.90 35.23 4.18
N GLN A 141 9.67 35.53 3.80
CA GLN A 141 8.71 34.52 3.33
C GLN A 141 8.94 34.05 1.87
N GLN A 142 9.68 34.81 1.04
CA GLN A 142 9.84 34.48 -0.38
C GLN A 142 10.98 33.51 -0.71
N LYS A 143 11.87 33.17 0.24
CA LYS A 143 12.96 32.18 0.03
C LYS A 143 12.60 30.76 0.50
N GLN A 144 11.46 30.57 1.18
CA GLN A 144 10.95 29.27 1.62
C GLN A 144 10.21 28.50 0.52
N THR A 145 9.73 29.19 -0.52
CA THR A 145 8.86 28.63 -1.57
C THR A 145 9.53 27.65 -2.55
N LYS A 146 10.87 27.60 -2.64
CA LYS A 146 11.54 26.61 -3.52
C LYS A 146 11.66 25.21 -2.91
N ALA A 147 11.87 25.09 -1.59
CA ALA A 147 11.82 23.78 -0.91
C ALA A 147 10.40 23.20 -0.89
N LEU A 148 9.38 24.08 -0.85
CA LEU A 148 7.96 23.74 -0.97
C LEU A 148 7.56 23.13 -2.32
N ARG A 149 8.39 23.22 -3.37
CA ARG A 149 8.08 22.66 -4.70
C ARG A 149 8.60 21.23 -4.91
N LEU A 150 9.50 20.74 -4.06
CA LEU A 150 10.04 19.37 -4.16
C LEU A 150 9.18 18.32 -3.44
N CYS A 151 8.05 18.73 -2.85
CA CYS A 151 7.13 17.87 -2.12
C CYS A 151 5.70 17.94 -2.68
N GLN A 152 5.37 17.00 -3.57
CA GLN A 152 4.03 16.47 -3.88
C GLN A 152 4.24 14.96 -4.10
N PRO A 153 3.36 14.02 -3.64
CA PRO A 153 1.98 14.18 -3.17
C PRO A 153 1.84 14.29 -1.64
N ALA A 154 0.67 14.73 -1.20
CA ALA A 154 0.36 15.30 0.10
C ALA A 154 0.27 14.37 1.33
N GLU A 155 0.71 13.12 1.23
CA GLU A 155 0.66 12.14 2.33
C GLU A 155 1.67 12.47 3.45
N TYR A 156 2.72 13.22 3.12
CA TYR A 156 3.77 13.67 4.05
C TYR A 156 3.41 14.94 4.79
N LEU A 157 2.30 15.61 4.44
CA LEU A 157 1.98 16.89 5.02
C LEU A 157 1.82 16.77 6.54
N ARG A 158 1.28 15.69 7.09
CA ARG A 158 1.13 15.63 8.55
C ARG A 158 2.47 15.51 9.28
N ILE A 159 3.31 14.55 8.92
CA ILE A 159 4.64 14.34 9.53
C ILE A 159 5.55 15.55 9.31
N PHE A 160 5.54 16.11 8.10
CA PHE A 160 6.30 17.30 7.74
C PHE A 160 5.80 18.54 8.48
N TYR A 161 4.48 18.72 8.59
CA TYR A 161 3.92 19.79 9.40
C TYR A 161 4.28 19.58 10.86
N ASP A 162 4.02 18.42 11.46
CA ASP A 162 4.36 18.12 12.86
C ASP A 162 5.86 18.37 13.14
N CYS A 163 6.79 18.03 12.24
CA CYS A 163 8.22 18.41 12.38
C CYS A 163 8.46 19.94 12.39
N LEU A 164 7.76 20.70 11.53
CA LEU A 164 7.84 22.16 11.51
C LEU A 164 7.19 22.80 12.74
N LEU A 165 6.09 22.22 13.22
CA LEU A 165 5.34 22.69 14.37
C LEU A 165 6.08 22.40 15.68
N TRP A 166 6.83 21.30 15.75
CA TRP A 166 7.34 20.72 16.99
C TRP A 166 8.87 20.85 17.14
N ARG A 167 9.51 21.76 16.37
CA ARG A 167 10.91 22.19 16.58
C ARG A 167 11.26 22.52 18.05
N PRO A 168 10.37 23.10 18.89
CA PRO A 168 10.68 23.34 20.30
C PRO A 168 10.80 22.08 21.16
N THR A 169 10.17 20.96 20.76
CA THR A 169 10.27 19.63 21.40
C THR A 169 11.17 18.68 20.60
N LYS A 170 12.15 19.23 19.87
CA LYS A 170 13.11 18.51 19.03
C LYS A 170 13.68 17.28 19.74
N ALA A 171 14.11 17.42 21.00
CA ALA A 171 14.74 16.33 21.76
C ALA A 171 13.87 15.06 21.92
N LYS A 172 12.54 15.19 22.00
CA LYS A 172 11.63 14.03 22.13
C LYS A 172 11.34 13.37 20.79
N LEU A 173 11.31 14.15 19.71
CA LEU A 173 11.03 13.65 18.35
C LEU A 173 12.26 13.08 17.67
N ASP A 174 13.44 13.59 18.02
CA ASP A 174 14.72 13.13 17.49
C ASP A 174 15.01 11.66 17.82
N ALA A 175 14.36 11.13 18.85
CA ALA A 175 14.44 9.71 19.20
C ALA A 175 13.73 8.79 18.21
N HIS A 176 12.78 9.31 17.41
CA HIS A 176 12.00 8.50 16.47
C HIS A 176 12.57 8.62 15.04
N PRO A 177 12.87 7.50 14.35
CA PRO A 177 13.66 7.50 13.11
C PRO A 177 13.05 8.35 12.00
N VAL A 178 11.72 8.35 11.87
CA VAL A 178 11.02 9.14 10.85
C VAL A 178 11.13 10.65 11.11
N TYR A 179 10.97 11.11 12.36
CA TYR A 179 11.04 12.56 12.66
C TYR A 179 12.48 13.02 12.67
N HIS A 180 13.41 12.22 13.19
CA HIS A 180 14.84 12.52 13.10
C HIS A 180 15.27 12.78 11.65
N PHE A 181 14.86 11.89 10.73
CA PHE A 181 15.11 12.05 9.30
C PHE A 181 14.54 13.36 8.75
N TRP A 182 13.25 13.63 8.98
CA TRP A 182 12.61 14.84 8.43
C TRP A 182 13.14 16.13 9.07
N LEU A 183 13.42 16.14 10.38
CA LEU A 183 14.03 17.28 11.06
C LEU A 183 15.41 17.61 10.48
N ARG A 184 16.23 16.59 10.22
CA ARG A 184 17.55 16.74 9.59
C ARG A 184 17.45 17.31 8.17
N VAL A 185 16.56 16.77 7.35
CA VAL A 185 16.29 17.26 5.99
C VAL A 185 15.76 18.71 6.02
N LEU A 186 14.95 19.07 7.02
CA LEU A 186 14.41 20.41 7.19
C LEU A 186 15.43 21.43 7.70
N GLU A 187 16.50 20.98 8.35
CA GLU A 187 17.57 21.83 8.89
C GLU A 187 18.58 22.23 7.83
N ASP A 188 19.04 21.29 7.00
CA ASP A 188 19.96 21.55 5.90
C ASP A 188 19.42 20.96 4.58
N ARG A 189 19.24 21.84 3.58
CA ARG A 189 18.75 21.46 2.25
C ARG A 189 19.66 20.49 1.51
N ARG A 190 20.96 20.50 1.81
CA ARG A 190 21.95 19.59 1.20
C ARG A 190 21.90 18.18 1.81
N GLU A 191 21.21 17.99 2.93
CA GLU A 191 21.09 16.67 3.56
C GLU A 191 20.31 15.70 2.69
N TRP A 192 19.29 16.15 1.95
CA TRP A 192 18.58 15.29 1.00
C TRP A 192 19.54 14.67 -0.03
N GLU A 193 20.37 15.49 -0.67
CA GLU A 193 21.38 15.04 -1.63
C GLU A 193 22.46 14.16 -0.98
N ARG A 194 22.82 14.44 0.28
CA ARG A 194 23.82 13.63 1.01
C ARG A 194 23.30 12.25 1.38
N LEU A 195 22.01 12.12 1.70
CA LEU A 195 21.35 10.86 2.07
C LEU A 195 21.10 9.99 0.83
N TYR A 196 20.75 10.60 -0.29
CA TYR A 196 20.46 9.96 -1.57
C TYR A 196 21.64 10.00 -2.52
N ARG A 197 22.72 9.32 -2.12
CA ARG A 197 23.94 9.20 -2.93
C ARG A 197 23.84 8.00 -3.88
N PRO A 198 23.70 8.21 -5.20
CA PRO A 198 23.55 7.11 -6.15
C PRO A 198 24.85 6.33 -6.37
N ASP A 199 26.00 6.93 -6.04
CA ASP A 199 27.33 6.31 -6.09
C ASP A 199 27.53 5.21 -5.03
N ARG A 200 26.65 5.12 -4.03
CA ARG A 200 26.76 4.16 -2.93
C ARG A 200 25.74 3.05 -3.09
N LEU A 201 26.21 1.80 -3.08
CA LEU A 201 25.32 0.64 -3.00
C LEU A 201 24.57 0.58 -1.66
N ILE A 202 25.25 0.98 -0.58
CA ILE A 202 24.68 1.00 0.77
C ILE A 202 24.03 2.36 1.02
N VAL A 203 22.76 2.32 1.39
CA VAL A 203 21.97 3.49 1.76
C VAL A 203 22.41 4.02 3.12
N ASP A 204 22.33 5.34 3.30
CA ASP A 204 22.65 5.97 4.59
C ASP A 204 21.88 5.31 5.74
N GLN A 205 22.54 5.12 6.88
CA GLN A 205 21.98 4.43 8.04
C GLN A 205 20.66 5.05 8.50
N GLN A 206 20.52 6.38 8.46
CA GLN A 206 19.29 7.04 8.88
C GLN A 206 18.14 6.74 7.91
N LEU A 207 18.42 6.79 6.61
CA LEU A 207 17.43 6.44 5.60
C LEU A 207 17.05 4.95 5.70
N MET A 208 18.00 4.05 5.98
CA MET A 208 17.74 2.64 6.29
C MET A 208 16.80 2.46 7.49
N LEU A 209 16.98 3.22 8.57
CA LEU A 209 16.12 3.16 9.76
C LEU A 209 14.69 3.60 9.45
N VAL A 210 14.52 4.65 8.64
CA VAL A 210 13.20 5.11 8.19
C VAL A 210 12.52 4.06 7.33
N PHE A 211 13.24 3.46 6.38
CA PHE A 211 12.68 2.38 5.56
C PHE A 211 12.27 1.18 6.40
N ARG A 212 13.13 0.73 7.31
CA ARG A 212 12.82 -0.39 8.21
C ARG A 212 11.56 -0.08 9.02
N PHE A 213 11.46 1.12 9.58
CA PHE A 213 10.27 1.54 10.31
C PHE A 213 9.02 1.52 9.42
N ALA A 214 9.10 2.15 8.25
CA ALA A 214 7.98 2.32 7.34
C ALA A 214 7.48 0.96 6.81
N ILE A 215 8.40 0.06 6.45
CA ILE A 215 8.10 -1.30 5.99
C ILE A 215 7.48 -2.13 7.12
N THR A 216 8.06 -2.09 8.32
CA THR A 216 7.59 -2.90 9.47
C THR A 216 6.17 -2.53 9.90
N HIS A 217 5.80 -1.24 9.78
CA HIS A 217 4.49 -0.73 10.22
C HIS A 217 3.51 -0.44 9.06
N GLY A 218 3.82 -0.88 7.82
CA GLY A 218 2.88 -0.76 6.70
C GLY A 218 2.63 0.66 6.20
N PHE A 219 3.61 1.55 6.31
CA PHE A 219 3.57 2.90 5.73
C PHE A 219 3.97 2.87 4.25
N LEU A 220 3.12 2.25 3.43
CA LEU A 220 3.36 2.00 2.00
C LEU A 220 3.68 3.27 1.23
N GLU A 221 2.96 4.34 1.55
CA GLU A 221 3.13 5.66 0.96
C GLU A 221 4.55 6.17 1.20
N LEU A 222 4.99 6.22 2.47
CA LEU A 222 6.32 6.69 2.85
C LEU A 222 7.42 5.90 2.14
N VAL A 223 7.22 4.59 2.04
CA VAL A 223 8.11 3.72 1.31
C VAL A 223 8.16 4.12 -0.18
N HIS A 224 7.02 4.34 -0.86
CA HIS A 224 6.98 4.80 -2.26
C HIS A 224 7.72 6.12 -2.47
N ARG A 225 7.51 7.10 -1.60
CA ARG A 225 8.16 8.41 -1.75
C ARG A 225 9.66 8.31 -1.58
N LEU A 226 10.12 7.59 -0.56
CA LEU A 226 11.54 7.45 -0.32
C LEU A 226 12.21 6.60 -1.41
N TRP A 227 11.48 5.68 -2.04
CA TRP A 227 12.02 4.83 -3.11
C TRP A 227 12.28 5.56 -4.42
N GLY A 228 11.50 6.60 -4.75
CA GLY A 228 11.63 7.30 -6.04
C GLY A 228 13.00 7.91 -6.30
N ASP A 229 13.82 8.12 -5.26
CA ASP A 229 15.15 8.72 -5.34
C ASP A 229 16.30 7.70 -5.17
N LEU A 230 15.99 6.40 -5.11
CA LEU A 230 16.99 5.32 -4.95
C LEU A 230 17.29 4.56 -6.25
N THR A 231 18.50 4.04 -6.35
CA THR A 231 18.91 3.11 -7.42
C THR A 231 18.38 1.70 -7.15
N GLU A 232 18.16 0.88 -8.18
CA GLU A 232 17.66 -0.49 -8.03
C GLU A 232 18.48 -1.35 -7.05
N GLY A 233 19.82 -1.21 -7.05
CA GLY A 233 20.68 -1.95 -6.10
C GLY A 233 20.48 -1.53 -4.64
N GLN A 234 20.17 -0.26 -4.39
CA GLN A 234 19.80 0.23 -3.06
C GLN A 234 18.41 -0.29 -2.64
N ILE A 235 17.46 -0.29 -3.58
CA ILE A 235 16.11 -0.86 -3.37
C ILE A 235 16.21 -2.34 -2.99
N GLU A 236 17.00 -3.10 -3.75
CA GLU A 236 17.25 -4.52 -3.50
C GLU A 236 17.81 -4.73 -2.10
N THR A 237 18.85 -3.99 -1.74
CA THR A 237 19.51 -4.11 -0.43
C THR A 237 18.55 -3.84 0.72
N ILE A 238 17.78 -2.73 0.68
CA ILE A 238 16.78 -2.39 1.70
C ILE A 238 15.70 -3.46 1.80
N GLY A 239 15.14 -3.83 0.64
CA GLY A 239 14.02 -4.74 0.57
C GLY A 239 14.41 -6.14 1.03
N PHE A 240 15.58 -6.63 0.66
CA PHE A 240 16.08 -7.95 1.07
C PHE A 240 16.30 -8.04 2.58
N LEU A 241 16.88 -6.99 3.19
CA LEU A 241 17.04 -6.91 4.64
C LEU A 241 15.69 -6.90 5.38
N SER A 242 14.67 -6.26 4.79
CA SER A 242 13.35 -6.12 5.41
C SER A 242 12.43 -7.31 5.14
N TRP A 243 12.67 -8.06 4.06
CA TRP A 243 11.78 -9.12 3.56
C TRP A 243 11.45 -10.17 4.61
N LYS A 244 12.47 -10.67 5.32
CA LYS A 244 12.31 -11.71 6.34
C LYS A 244 11.37 -11.25 7.48
N THR A 245 11.41 -9.98 7.84
CA THR A 245 10.61 -9.42 8.94
C THR A 245 9.13 -9.30 8.57
N ILE A 246 8.83 -8.95 7.31
CA ILE A 246 7.44 -8.70 6.90
C ILE A 246 6.74 -9.89 6.27
N CYS A 247 7.46 -10.72 5.51
CA CYS A 247 6.86 -11.76 4.68
C CYS A 247 6.13 -12.79 5.55
N PHE A 248 6.63 -13.06 6.76
CA PHE A 248 6.11 -14.12 7.63
C PHE A 248 5.26 -13.62 8.80
N ASN A 249 5.21 -12.31 9.03
CA ASN A 249 4.34 -11.70 10.04
C ASN A 249 2.99 -11.25 9.47
N VAL A 250 2.87 -11.06 8.14
CA VAL A 250 1.63 -10.75 7.37
C VAL A 250 0.70 -9.70 8.02
N GLN A 251 1.23 -8.82 8.87
CA GLN A 251 0.43 -7.76 9.50
C GLN A 251 -0.01 -6.71 8.46
N HIS A 252 0.80 -6.52 7.42
CA HIS A 252 0.59 -5.52 6.38
C HIS A 252 0.65 -6.19 5.00
N THR A 253 -0.45 -6.85 4.63
CA THR A 253 -0.59 -7.60 3.38
C THR A 253 -0.19 -6.80 2.13
N GLU A 254 -0.62 -5.55 2.05
CA GLU A 254 -0.30 -4.67 0.92
C GLU A 254 1.19 -4.35 0.82
N MET A 255 1.87 -4.18 1.97
CA MET A 255 3.32 -3.99 2.00
C MET A 255 4.05 -5.24 1.50
N VAL A 256 3.61 -6.44 1.89
CA VAL A 256 4.19 -7.72 1.42
C VAL A 256 4.01 -7.86 -0.09
N ARG A 257 2.81 -7.61 -0.62
CA ARG A 257 2.52 -7.68 -2.05
C ARG A 257 3.37 -6.71 -2.85
N PHE A 258 3.47 -5.47 -2.38
CA PHE A 258 4.27 -4.44 -3.01
C PHE A 258 5.75 -4.82 -3.05
N LEU A 259 6.33 -5.16 -1.90
CA LEU A 259 7.73 -5.56 -1.80
C LEU A 259 8.04 -6.80 -2.63
N CYS A 260 7.13 -7.78 -2.64
CA CYS A 260 7.28 -8.98 -3.45
C CYS A 260 7.42 -8.63 -4.94
N ARG A 261 6.51 -7.80 -5.48
CA ARG A 261 6.51 -7.42 -6.89
C ARG A 261 7.78 -6.65 -7.27
N VAL A 262 8.12 -5.63 -6.49
CA VAL A 262 9.29 -4.77 -6.77
C VAL A 262 10.58 -5.60 -6.73
N LEU A 263 10.77 -6.38 -5.67
CA LEU A 263 12.01 -7.15 -5.49
C LEU A 263 12.14 -8.31 -6.46
N CYS A 264 11.03 -8.95 -6.86
CA CYS A 264 11.07 -10.01 -7.87
C CYS A 264 11.39 -9.45 -9.27
N ARG A 265 10.96 -8.23 -9.57
CA ARG A 265 11.34 -7.52 -10.81
C ARG A 265 12.84 -7.24 -10.86
N ILE A 266 13.45 -6.88 -9.72
CA ILE A 266 14.89 -6.59 -9.63
C ILE A 266 15.70 -7.90 -9.65
N ASN A 267 15.41 -8.82 -8.73
CA ASN A 267 16.18 -10.06 -8.59
C ASN A 267 15.32 -11.21 -8.04
N ILE A 268 14.66 -11.92 -8.96
CA ILE A 268 13.88 -13.12 -8.63
C ILE A 268 14.72 -14.21 -7.93
N ASN A 269 15.96 -14.42 -8.35
CA ASN A 269 16.80 -15.49 -7.78
C ASN A 269 17.15 -15.22 -6.30
N GLY A 270 17.46 -13.96 -5.98
CA GLY A 270 17.66 -13.50 -4.60
C GLY A 270 16.40 -13.69 -3.77
N MET A 271 15.24 -13.27 -4.29
CA MET A 271 13.95 -13.42 -3.61
C MET A 271 13.58 -14.87 -3.33
N VAL A 272 13.80 -15.78 -4.28
CA VAL A 272 13.54 -17.21 -4.07
C VAL A 272 14.46 -17.75 -2.99
N ARG A 273 15.76 -17.39 -2.98
CA ARG A 273 16.70 -17.82 -1.93
C ARG A 273 16.27 -17.33 -0.55
N LEU A 274 15.92 -16.06 -0.40
CA LEU A 274 15.51 -15.48 0.88
C LEU A 274 14.18 -16.04 1.40
N SER A 275 13.27 -16.38 0.49
CA SER A 275 11.95 -16.89 0.83
C SER A 275 11.97 -18.39 1.15
N TRP A 276 12.85 -19.15 0.50
CA TRP A 276 12.84 -20.62 0.52
C TRP A 276 12.94 -21.21 1.93
N ASP A 277 13.96 -20.87 2.70
CA ASP A 277 14.23 -21.55 3.97
C ASP A 277 13.06 -21.43 4.95
N ASN A 278 12.52 -20.21 5.09
CA ASN A 278 11.39 -19.95 5.98
C ASN A 278 10.08 -20.55 5.43
N PHE A 279 9.85 -20.48 4.12
CA PHE A 279 8.68 -21.07 3.48
C PHE A 279 8.69 -22.60 3.62
N TYR A 280 9.79 -23.23 3.28
CA TYR A 280 9.93 -24.67 3.35
C TYR A 280 9.86 -25.18 4.79
N HIS A 281 10.41 -24.44 5.75
CA HIS A 281 10.18 -24.72 7.17
C HIS A 281 8.68 -24.69 7.54
N LYS A 282 7.88 -23.74 6.99
CA LYS A 282 6.42 -23.73 7.19
C LYS A 282 5.73 -24.91 6.50
N VAL A 283 6.21 -25.32 5.33
CA VAL A 283 5.74 -26.54 4.66
C VAL A 283 5.99 -27.75 5.57
N GLN A 284 7.21 -27.94 6.08
CA GLN A 284 7.54 -29.05 6.98
C GLN A 284 6.65 -29.06 8.23
N GLN A 285 6.47 -27.92 8.89
CA GLN A 285 5.58 -27.78 10.06
C GLN A 285 4.11 -28.14 9.76
N THR A 286 3.69 -27.97 8.51
CA THR A 286 2.34 -28.33 8.03
C THR A 286 2.26 -29.81 7.69
N LEU A 287 3.32 -30.40 7.16
CA LEU A 287 3.36 -31.81 6.81
C LEU A 287 3.56 -32.74 8.02
N GLU A 288 4.16 -32.24 9.11
CA GLU A 288 4.43 -32.99 10.36
C GLU A 288 3.27 -32.95 11.36
N SER A 289 2.13 -32.36 11.00
CA SER A 289 1.09 -31.99 11.96
C SER A 289 0.15 -33.12 12.42
N ASP A 290 0.51 -34.40 12.21
CA ASP A 290 -0.39 -35.54 12.44
C ASP A 290 -0.87 -35.68 13.90
N GLU A 291 -0.06 -35.28 14.87
CA GLU A 291 -0.34 -35.42 16.30
C GLU A 291 -1.05 -34.19 16.91
N MET A 292 -1.28 -33.14 16.12
CA MET A 292 -1.79 -31.88 16.64
C MET A 292 -3.32 -31.75 16.59
N PRO A 293 -3.93 -30.92 17.44
CA PRO A 293 -5.34 -30.57 17.32
C PRO A 293 -5.65 -29.98 15.93
N ARG A 294 -6.79 -30.39 15.36
CA ARG A 294 -7.23 -29.98 14.01
C ARG A 294 -7.22 -28.46 13.80
N GLU A 295 -7.58 -27.69 14.84
CA GLU A 295 -7.57 -26.22 14.78
C GLU A 295 -6.16 -25.65 14.57
N GLU A 296 -5.14 -26.24 15.20
CA GLU A 296 -3.76 -25.80 15.03
C GLU A 296 -3.20 -26.22 13.66
N GLN A 297 -3.56 -27.41 13.18
CA GLN A 297 -3.24 -27.85 11.82
C GLN A 297 -3.80 -26.85 10.78
N MET A 298 -5.07 -26.47 10.96
CA MET A 298 -5.74 -25.53 10.08
C MET A 298 -5.11 -24.13 10.16
N LYS A 299 -4.71 -23.66 11.35
CA LYS A 299 -3.96 -22.39 11.49
C LYS A 299 -2.62 -22.42 10.76
N ARG A 300 -1.90 -23.55 10.78
CA ARG A 300 -0.63 -23.70 10.03
C ARG A 300 -0.87 -23.70 8.52
N PHE A 301 -1.89 -24.41 8.07
CA PHE A 301 -2.30 -24.43 6.66
C PHE A 301 -2.68 -23.03 6.14
N HIS A 302 -3.53 -22.29 6.86
CA HIS A 302 -3.91 -20.92 6.48
C HIS A 302 -2.71 -19.96 6.44
N LYS A 303 -1.72 -20.13 7.33
CA LYS A 303 -0.48 -19.36 7.27
C LYS A 303 0.31 -19.65 6.00
N LEU A 304 0.41 -20.93 5.61
CA LEU A 304 1.08 -21.35 4.38
C LEU A 304 0.36 -20.79 3.13
N GLU A 305 -0.96 -20.92 3.09
CA GLU A 305 -1.80 -20.36 2.04
C GLU A 305 -1.65 -18.84 1.93
N SER A 306 -1.71 -18.13 3.07
CA SER A 306 -1.56 -16.67 3.13
C SER A 306 -0.23 -16.18 2.54
N LEU A 307 0.86 -16.94 2.71
CA LEU A 307 2.13 -16.61 2.05
C LEU A 307 1.98 -16.65 0.52
N LEU A 308 1.43 -17.74 -0.01
CA LEU A 308 1.28 -17.95 -1.45
C LEU A 308 0.31 -16.94 -2.09
N VAL A 309 -0.82 -16.65 -1.44
CA VAL A 309 -1.81 -15.65 -1.89
C VAL A 309 -1.16 -14.27 -2.07
N ASN A 310 -0.23 -13.91 -1.19
CA ASN A 310 0.35 -12.56 -1.16
C ASN A 310 1.63 -12.42 -1.98
N TRP A 311 2.14 -13.51 -2.55
CA TRP A 311 3.30 -13.47 -3.43
C TRP A 311 2.92 -13.27 -4.89
N CYS A 312 3.79 -12.61 -5.64
CA CYS A 312 3.63 -12.48 -7.07
C CYS A 312 3.74 -13.85 -7.78
N PRO A 313 3.09 -14.03 -8.95
CA PRO A 313 3.10 -15.31 -9.67
C PRO A 313 4.51 -15.85 -9.95
N GLU A 314 5.46 -14.97 -10.23
CA GLU A 314 6.85 -15.30 -10.55
C GLU A 314 7.54 -15.94 -9.35
N LEU A 315 7.39 -15.36 -8.16
CA LEU A 315 7.96 -15.91 -6.93
C LEU A 315 7.32 -17.24 -6.57
N ARG A 316 5.99 -17.34 -6.64
CA ARG A 316 5.26 -18.61 -6.38
C ARG A 316 5.80 -19.74 -7.25
N LYS A 317 5.85 -19.54 -8.57
CA LYS A 317 6.33 -20.55 -9.53
C LYS A 317 7.77 -20.94 -9.27
N ALA A 318 8.65 -19.96 -9.02
CA ALA A 318 10.06 -20.21 -8.79
C ALA A 318 10.34 -20.89 -7.44
N VAL A 319 9.58 -20.58 -6.39
CA VAL A 319 9.66 -21.26 -5.08
C VAL A 319 9.12 -22.68 -5.16
N LEU A 320 7.97 -22.89 -5.81
CA LEU A 320 7.33 -24.22 -5.88
C LEU A 320 8.09 -25.22 -6.78
N SER A 321 8.88 -24.72 -7.73
CA SER A 321 9.75 -25.55 -8.60
C SER A 321 11.15 -25.78 -8.05
N ARG A 322 11.48 -25.16 -6.92
CA ARG A 322 12.81 -25.24 -6.31
C ARG A 322 13.11 -26.65 -5.79
N GLU A 323 14.41 -26.99 -5.79
CA GLU A 323 14.93 -28.28 -5.32
C GLU A 323 14.21 -29.48 -5.95
N ASN A 324 13.97 -29.42 -7.27
CA ASN A 324 13.24 -30.46 -8.01
C ASN A 324 11.84 -30.71 -7.44
N PHE A 325 11.05 -29.64 -7.28
CA PHE A 325 9.67 -29.72 -6.80
C PHE A 325 9.54 -30.37 -5.42
N ARG A 326 10.51 -30.12 -4.52
CA ARG A 326 10.62 -30.78 -3.21
C ARG A 326 9.34 -30.71 -2.37
N VAL A 327 8.62 -29.59 -2.44
CA VAL A 327 7.34 -29.43 -1.73
C VAL A 327 6.28 -30.44 -2.18
N PHE A 328 6.24 -30.77 -3.47
CA PHE A 328 5.34 -31.80 -4.01
C PHE A 328 5.79 -33.19 -3.59
N THR A 329 7.08 -33.49 -3.73
CA THR A 329 7.61 -34.82 -3.37
C THR A 329 7.36 -35.13 -1.90
N ASP A 330 7.59 -34.16 -1.01
CA ASP A 330 7.42 -34.36 0.42
C ASP A 330 5.95 -34.49 0.83
N SER A 331 5.03 -33.77 0.17
CA SER A 331 3.59 -33.98 0.36
C SER A 331 3.18 -35.40 -0.05
N VAL A 332 3.73 -35.94 -1.14
CA VAL A 332 3.49 -37.34 -1.57
C VAL A 332 4.09 -38.33 -0.58
N TYR A 333 5.33 -38.11 -0.13
CA TYR A 333 6.00 -39.00 0.83
C TYR A 333 5.23 -39.10 2.15
N ARG A 334 4.70 -37.97 2.65
CA ARG A 334 3.93 -37.88 3.90
C ARG A 334 2.42 -38.09 3.69
N ASN A 335 1.98 -38.39 2.47
CA ASN A 335 0.58 -38.63 2.12
C ASN A 335 -0.37 -37.47 2.53
N LYS A 336 0.06 -36.23 2.30
CA LYS A 336 -0.67 -35.00 2.64
C LYS A 336 -1.30 -34.40 1.38
N ALA A 337 -2.59 -34.69 1.16
CA ALA A 337 -3.33 -34.22 -0.01
C ALA A 337 -3.55 -32.70 -0.02
N GLU A 338 -3.91 -32.09 1.11
CA GLU A 338 -4.30 -30.67 1.15
C GLU A 338 -3.15 -29.73 0.74
N PRO A 339 -1.92 -29.83 1.32
CA PRO A 339 -0.81 -28.96 0.90
C PRO A 339 -0.41 -29.21 -0.55
N PHE A 340 -0.50 -30.46 -1.02
CA PHE A 340 -0.22 -30.79 -2.41
C PHE A 340 -1.17 -30.09 -3.38
N LEU A 341 -2.48 -30.13 -3.09
CA LEU A 341 -3.49 -29.46 -3.91
C LEU A 341 -3.29 -27.94 -3.89
N LEU A 342 -3.00 -27.37 -2.71
CA LEU A 342 -2.66 -25.96 -2.58
C LEU A 342 -1.50 -25.57 -3.51
N PHE A 343 -0.40 -26.34 -3.50
CA PHE A 343 0.74 -26.06 -4.38
C PHE A 343 0.38 -26.21 -5.86
N LEU A 344 -0.47 -27.19 -6.18
CA LEU A 344 -0.91 -27.45 -7.55
C LEU A 344 -1.69 -26.27 -8.14
N ASP A 345 -2.57 -25.65 -7.35
CA ASP A 345 -3.35 -24.47 -7.76
C ASP A 345 -2.46 -23.28 -8.13
N TYR A 346 -1.26 -23.17 -7.53
CA TYR A 346 -0.34 -22.06 -7.77
C TYR A 346 0.69 -22.28 -8.88
N ILE A 347 0.78 -23.49 -9.43
CA ILE A 347 1.54 -23.77 -10.66
C ILE A 347 0.65 -23.96 -11.89
N GLU A 348 -0.67 -23.82 -11.72
CA GLU A 348 -1.66 -23.88 -12.78
C GLU A 348 -1.36 -22.86 -13.89
N GLY A 349 -1.64 -23.24 -15.15
CA GLY A 349 -1.33 -22.44 -16.33
C GLY A 349 0.15 -22.45 -16.76
N SER A 350 0.98 -23.30 -16.16
CA SER A 350 2.38 -23.50 -16.60
C SER A 350 2.65 -24.97 -16.93
N ASN A 351 2.29 -25.41 -18.15
CA ASN A 351 2.44 -26.80 -18.60
C ASN A 351 3.86 -27.36 -18.40
N ARG A 352 4.89 -26.51 -18.54
CA ARG A 352 6.28 -26.87 -18.23
C ARG A 352 6.49 -27.27 -16.76
N LEU A 353 5.93 -26.51 -15.83
CA LEU A 353 6.07 -26.75 -14.39
C LEU A 353 5.22 -27.95 -13.96
N LEU A 354 4.00 -28.08 -14.49
CA LEU A 354 3.15 -29.26 -14.29
C LEU A 354 3.86 -30.54 -14.76
N GLY A 355 4.46 -30.50 -15.96
CA GLY A 355 5.24 -31.61 -16.49
C GLY A 355 6.48 -31.93 -15.64
N GLY A 356 7.14 -30.91 -15.06
CA GLY A 356 8.24 -31.08 -14.12
C GLY A 356 7.83 -31.77 -12.83
N ALA A 357 6.79 -31.25 -12.16
CA ALA A 357 6.25 -31.84 -10.93
C ALA A 357 5.76 -33.27 -11.16
N ARG A 358 5.10 -33.53 -12.29
CA ARG A 358 4.66 -34.87 -12.70
C ARG A 358 5.82 -35.85 -12.80
N LYS A 359 6.92 -35.49 -13.46
CA LYS A 359 8.10 -36.36 -13.57
C LYS A 359 8.64 -36.77 -12.20
N GLU A 360 8.68 -35.85 -11.24
CA GLU A 360 9.16 -36.15 -9.89
C GLU A 360 8.20 -37.07 -9.12
N VAL A 361 6.89 -36.85 -9.24
CA VAL A 361 5.88 -37.74 -8.64
C VAL A 361 5.87 -39.13 -9.31
N GLU A 362 6.07 -39.21 -10.63
CA GLU A 362 6.20 -40.48 -11.35
C GLU A 362 7.43 -41.28 -10.89
N ARG A 363 8.58 -40.64 -10.65
CA ARG A 363 9.73 -41.32 -10.05
C ARG A 363 9.42 -41.93 -8.67
N ILE A 364 8.60 -41.27 -7.85
CA ILE A 364 8.17 -41.82 -6.55
C ILE A 364 7.22 -43.00 -6.75
N TRP A 365 6.29 -42.89 -7.70
CA TRP A 365 5.35 -43.96 -8.06
C TRP A 365 6.07 -45.23 -8.50
N GLU A 366 7.06 -45.09 -9.39
CA GLU A 366 7.90 -46.18 -9.89
C GLU A 366 8.67 -46.86 -8.76
N ARG A 367 9.28 -46.08 -7.86
CA ARG A 367 10.02 -46.61 -6.69
C ARG A 367 9.13 -47.34 -5.69
N LYS A 368 7.87 -46.90 -5.53
CA LYS A 368 6.91 -47.49 -4.57
C LYS A 368 5.99 -48.55 -5.20
N MET A 369 6.37 -49.11 -6.37
CA MET A 369 5.65 -50.22 -7.03
C MET A 369 4.13 -49.98 -7.16
N GLY A 370 3.72 -48.77 -7.51
CA GLY A 370 2.31 -48.47 -7.75
C GLY A 370 1.41 -48.41 -6.52
N SER A 371 1.96 -48.01 -5.37
CA SER A 371 1.20 -47.77 -4.14
C SER A 371 -0.03 -46.88 -4.38
N GLU A 372 -1.21 -47.36 -3.99
CA GLU A 372 -2.48 -46.64 -4.14
C GLU A 372 -2.46 -45.23 -3.52
N LYS A 373 -1.65 -45.02 -2.47
CA LYS A 373 -1.43 -43.71 -1.84
C LYS A 373 -0.88 -42.67 -2.82
N VAL A 374 -0.01 -43.07 -3.75
CA VAL A 374 0.61 -42.17 -4.73
C VAL A 374 -0.30 -41.94 -5.96
N ARG A 375 -1.32 -42.80 -6.14
CA ARG A 375 -2.21 -42.80 -7.33
C ARG A 375 -3.02 -41.53 -7.40
N PHE A 376 -3.54 -41.09 -6.24
CA PHE A 376 -4.30 -39.86 -6.11
C PHE A 376 -3.50 -38.66 -6.63
N PHE A 377 -2.28 -38.44 -6.10
CA PHE A 377 -1.42 -37.31 -6.45
C PHE A 377 -1.08 -37.29 -7.95
N ARG A 378 -0.75 -38.45 -8.51
CA ARG A 378 -0.48 -38.60 -9.94
C ARG A 378 -1.70 -38.24 -10.79
N GLN A 379 -2.88 -38.72 -10.42
CA GLN A 379 -4.12 -38.43 -11.16
C GLN A 379 -4.46 -36.95 -11.14
N GLN A 380 -4.24 -36.25 -10.03
CA GLN A 380 -4.49 -34.80 -9.96
C GLN A 380 -3.59 -34.00 -10.92
N LEU A 381 -2.30 -34.35 -10.99
CA LEU A 381 -1.37 -33.72 -11.93
C LEU A 381 -1.75 -33.97 -13.40
N ILE A 382 -2.15 -35.21 -13.73
CA ILE A 382 -2.59 -35.56 -15.09
C ILE A 382 -3.85 -34.77 -15.46
N ARG A 383 -4.86 -34.74 -14.57
CA ARG A 383 -6.11 -34.01 -14.80
C ARG A 383 -5.88 -32.53 -15.07
N ARG A 384 -5.00 -31.89 -14.29
CA ARG A 384 -4.66 -30.46 -14.49
C ARG A 384 -3.84 -30.21 -15.74
N GLN A 385 -3.01 -31.15 -16.16
CA GLN A 385 -2.27 -31.04 -17.41
C GLN A 385 -3.21 -31.11 -18.61
N THR A 386 -4.15 -32.07 -18.63
CA THR A 386 -5.15 -32.22 -19.71
C THR A 386 -6.19 -31.11 -19.76
N ALA A 387 -6.42 -30.40 -18.64
CA ALA A 387 -7.34 -29.26 -18.61
C ALA A 387 -6.70 -27.95 -19.12
N ASN A 388 -5.37 -27.91 -19.26
CA ASN A 388 -4.59 -26.76 -19.74
C ASN A 388 -4.05 -26.96 -21.17
N GLU A 389 -4.48 -28.02 -21.84
CA GLU A 389 -4.38 -28.24 -23.29
C GLU A 389 -5.66 -27.76 -23.95
#